data_AF-A0A2N2CQA5-F1
#
_entry.id   AF-A0A2N2CQA5-F1
#
_cell.length_a   1.000
_cell.length_b   1.000
_cell.length_c   1.000
_cell.angle_alpha   90.00
_cell.angle_beta   90.00
_cell.angle_gamma   90.00
#
_symmetry.space_group_name_H-M   'P 1'
#
loop_
_entity.id
_entity.type
_entity.pdbx_description
1 polymer ?
#
loop_
_entity_poly.entity_id
_entity_poly.type
_entity_poly.pdbx_seq_one_letter_code
_entity_poly.pdbx_strand_id
1 'polypeptide(L)'
;MEANIKDRIKKLLALGRSPNPNEANYAILKAKKLMVEYKFTERDLLRYDEKPIKVDSNIYYTTRREHWMTGLADVISENNCCVFYMITPP
;
A
#
# COMPACT_ATOMS: atom_id res chain seq x y z
N MET A 1 13.87 9.93 9.97
CA MET A 1 14.19 9.18 11.23
C MET A 1 13.86 7.69 11.09
N GLU A 2 12.70 7.32 10.54
CA GLU A 2 12.25 5.92 10.37
C GLU A 2 13.12 5.07 9.43
N ALA A 3 13.58 5.63 8.30
CA ALA A 3 14.46 4.92 7.36
C ALA A 3 15.75 4.40 8.04
N ASN A 4 16.30 5.19 8.96
CA ASN A 4 17.49 4.81 9.73
C ASN A 4 17.19 3.67 10.71
N ILE A 5 15.98 3.62 11.28
CA ILE A 5 15.58 2.53 12.19
C ILE A 5 15.41 1.22 11.43
N LYS A 6 14.77 1.25 10.25
CA LYS A 6 14.66 0.07 9.38
C LYS A 6 16.03 -0.49 9.00
N ASP A 7 16.98 0.37 8.64
CA ASP A 7 18.35 -0.04 8.34
C ASP A 7 19.08 -0.64 9.53
N ARG A 8 18.88 -0.08 10.74
CA ARG A 8 19.44 -0.64 11.98
C ARG A 8 18.87 -2.03 12.26
N ILE A 9 17.57 -2.23 12.07
CA ILE A 9 16.93 -3.55 12.23
C ILE A 9 17.50 -4.54 11.20
N LYS A 10 17.65 -4.14 9.93
CA LYS A 10 18.26 -4.98 8.87
C LYS A 10 19.69 -5.39 9.23
N LYS A 11 20.51 -4.46 9.72
CA LYS A 11 21.89 -4.74 10.15
C LYS A 11 21.94 -5.72 11.34
N LEU A 12 21.04 -5.56 12.32
CA LEU A 12 20.96 -6.49 13.46
C LEU A 12 20.50 -7.89 13.03
N LEU A 13 19.56 -8.00 12.10
CA LEU A 13 19.13 -9.28 11.54
C LEU A 13 20.25 -9.97 10.74
N ALA A 14 21.07 -9.19 10.01
CA ALA A 14 22.24 -9.72 9.33
C ALA A 14 23.31 -10.22 10.33
N LEU A 15 23.56 -9.47 11.40
CA LEU A 15 24.48 -9.85 12.47
C LEU A 15 24.00 -11.10 13.23
N GLY A 16 22.69 -11.33 13.30
CA GLY A 16 22.08 -12.55 13.83
C GLY A 16 22.47 -13.84 13.10
N ARG A 17 23.10 -13.76 11.92
CA ARG A 17 23.61 -14.90 11.15
C ARG A 17 25.13 -15.10 11.34
N SER A 18 25.76 -14.37 12.24
CA SER A 18 27.19 -14.49 12.51
C SER A 18 27.52 -15.84 13.17
N PRO A 19 28.76 -16.34 13.03
CA PRO A 19 29.17 -17.64 13.58
C PRO A 19 29.30 -17.64 15.12
N ASN A 20 29.21 -16.47 15.77
CA ASN A 20 29.27 -16.34 17.22
C ASN A 20 27.85 -16.43 17.82
N PRO A 21 27.49 -17.53 18.51
CA PRO A 21 26.12 -17.75 18.97
C PRO A 21 25.65 -16.71 20.00
N ASN A 22 26.54 -16.22 20.85
CA ASN A 22 26.17 -15.23 21.88
C ASN A 22 25.81 -13.88 21.26
N GLU A 23 26.62 -13.46 20.29
CA GLU A 23 26.41 -12.21 19.57
C GLU A 23 25.20 -12.28 18.65
N ALA A 24 25.03 -13.40 17.95
CA ALA A 24 23.88 -13.66 17.10
C ALA A 24 22.56 -13.61 17.88
N ASN A 25 22.49 -14.29 19.02
CA ASN A 25 21.30 -14.31 19.88
C ASN A 25 20.97 -12.91 20.42
N TYR A 26 21.99 -12.18 20.88
CA TYR A 26 21.83 -10.81 21.36
C TYR A 26 21.30 -9.88 20.25
N ALA A 27 21.86 -9.98 19.04
CA ALA A 27 21.46 -9.17 17.89
C ALA A 27 20.00 -9.43 17.50
N ILE A 28 19.57 -10.69 17.44
CA ILE A 28 18.18 -11.07 17.11
C ILE A 28 17.21 -10.56 18.16
N LEU A 29 17.51 -10.73 19.46
CA LEU A 29 16.64 -10.27 20.54
C LEU A 29 16.44 -8.74 20.47
N LYS A 30 17.52 -8.01 20.21
CA LYS A 30 17.50 -6.55 20.08
C LYS A 30 16.71 -6.10 18.84
N ALA A 31 16.86 -6.80 17.72
CA ALA A 31 16.06 -6.54 16.52
C ALA A 31 14.56 -6.71 16.80
N LYS A 32 14.17 -7.81 17.44
CA LYS A 32 12.76 -8.08 17.81
C LYS A 32 12.18 -7.02 18.74
N LYS A 33 12.95 -6.57 19.74
CA LYS A 33 12.53 -5.49 20.64
C LYS A 33 12.23 -4.21 19.88
N LEU A 34 13.12 -3.81 18.97
CA LEU A 34 12.93 -2.62 18.12
C LEU A 34 11.74 -2.78 17.16
N MET A 35 11.51 -3.98 16.62
CA MET A 35 10.33 -4.23 15.76
C MET A 35 9.02 -4.00 16.52
N VAL A 36 8.94 -4.43 17.78
CA VAL A 36 7.75 -4.22 18.62
C VAL A 36 7.57 -2.75 19.03
N GLU A 37 8.63 -2.10 19.49
CA GLU A 37 8.57 -0.68 19.92
C GLU A 37 8.07 0.24 18.81
N TYR A 38 8.51 0.01 17.57
CA TYR A 38 8.14 0.81 16.41
C TYR A 38 7.02 0.19 15.55
N LYS A 39 6.41 -0.92 16.00
CA LYS A 39 5.31 -1.62 15.31
C LYS A 39 5.63 -2.02 13.86
N PHE A 40 6.88 -2.36 13.57
CA PHE A 40 7.28 -2.84 12.25
C PHE A 40 6.93 -4.31 12.07
N THR A 41 6.29 -4.62 10.94
CA THR A 41 6.09 -6.01 10.50
C THR A 41 7.22 -6.44 9.54
N GLU A 42 7.38 -7.75 9.34
CA GLU A 42 8.36 -8.26 8.36
C GLU A 42 8.12 -7.68 6.95
N ARG A 43 6.86 -7.45 6.59
CA ARG A 43 6.48 -6.82 5.32
C ARG A 43 7.05 -5.40 5.17
N ASP A 44 7.12 -4.64 6.26
CA ASP A 44 7.64 -3.27 6.25
C ASP A 44 9.16 -3.19 6.10
N LEU A 45 9.85 -4.28 6.41
CA LEU A 45 11.30 -4.45 6.24
C LEU A 45 11.65 -5.02 4.87
N LEU A 46 10.79 -5.89 4.32
CA LEU A 46 10.94 -6.58 3.04
C LEU A 46 10.42 -5.78 1.84
N ARG A 47 9.51 -4.81 2.06
CA ARG A 47 9.18 -3.82 1.03
C ARG A 47 10.45 -3.05 0.68
N TYR A 48 11.08 -3.47 -0.41
CA TYR A 48 11.85 -2.55 -1.22
C TYR A 48 10.88 -1.46 -1.66
N ASP A 49 11.38 -0.23 -1.84
CA ASP A 49 10.63 0.81 -2.54
C ASP A 49 10.42 0.32 -3.98
N GLU A 50 9.45 -0.58 -4.16
CA GLU A 50 8.97 -1.05 -5.44
C GLU A 50 8.40 0.19 -6.10
N LYS A 51 9.23 0.82 -6.94
CA LYS A 51 8.79 1.92 -7.78
C LYS A 51 7.63 1.36 -8.59
N PRO A 52 6.41 1.91 -8.44
CA PRO A 52 5.27 1.40 -9.19
C PRO A 52 5.62 1.50 -10.67
N ILE A 53 5.68 0.34 -11.33
CA ILE A 53 5.89 0.28 -12.76
C ILE A 53 4.53 0.62 -13.36
N LYS A 54 4.46 1.73 -14.11
CA LYS A 54 3.30 1.98 -14.96
C LYS A 54 3.31 0.95 -16.07
N VAL A 55 2.37 0.01 -16.01
CA VAL A 55 2.14 -0.96 -17.06
C VAL A 55 0.96 -0.45 -17.88
N ASP A 56 1.18 -0.21 -19.17
CA ASP A 56 0.08 0.05 -20.09
C ASP A 56 -0.73 -1.25 -20.22
N SER A 57 -1.88 -1.27 -19.56
CA SER A 57 -2.84 -2.36 -19.66
C SER A 57 -4.00 -1.93 -20.53
N ASN A 58 -4.55 -2.84 -21.33
CA ASN A 58 -5.83 -2.63 -22.04
C ASN A 58 -7.05 -2.69 -21.09
N ILE A 59 -6.83 -2.58 -19.78
CA ILE A 59 -7.88 -2.55 -18.76
C ILE A 59 -8.20 -1.07 -18.51
N TYR A 60 -9.32 -0.63 -19.07
CA TYR A 60 -9.87 0.69 -18.81
C TYR A 60 -10.73 0.62 -17.55
N TYR A 61 -10.30 1.30 -16.49
CA TYR A 61 -11.13 1.57 -15.32
C TYR A 61 -11.76 2.95 -15.50
N THR A 62 -13.08 3.00 -15.60
CA THR A 62 -13.84 4.24 -15.48
C THR A 62 -14.26 4.39 -14.01
N THR A 63 -14.39 5.62 -13.52
CA THR A 63 -14.89 5.88 -12.15
C THR A 63 -16.33 5.39 -11.94
N ARG A 64 -17.04 4.99 -13.00
CA ARG A 64 -18.43 4.49 -12.97
C ARG A 64 -18.52 3.04 -13.41
N ARG A 65 -19.02 2.18 -12.52
CA ARG A 65 -19.30 0.78 -12.82
C ARG A 65 -20.45 0.58 -13.82
N GLU A 66 -21.46 1.45 -13.77
CA GLU A 66 -22.71 1.26 -14.50
C GLU A 66 -22.98 2.44 -15.44
N HIS A 67 -22.53 2.33 -16.69
CA HIS A 67 -22.72 3.38 -17.70
C HIS A 67 -24.19 3.58 -18.09
N TRP A 68 -25.01 2.53 -18.03
CA TRP A 68 -26.43 2.60 -18.39
C TRP A 68 -27.25 3.51 -17.47
N MET A 69 -26.81 3.73 -16.23
CA MET A 69 -27.53 4.57 -15.25
C MET A 69 -27.68 6.01 -15.73
N THR A 70 -26.74 6.52 -16.53
CA THR A 70 -26.77 7.90 -17.00
C THR A 70 -27.86 8.09 -18.05
N GLY A 71 -27.93 7.18 -19.02
CA GLY A 71 -28.96 7.20 -20.05
C GLY A 71 -30.36 6.94 -19.47
N LEU A 72 -30.47 6.06 -18.48
CA LEU A 72 -31.75 5.85 -17.80
C LEU A 72 -32.22 7.09 -17.05
N ALA A 73 -31.34 7.74 -16.30
CA ALA A 73 -31.68 8.96 -15.55
C ALA A 73 -32.10 10.11 -16.48
N ASP A 74 -31.48 10.21 -17.65
CA ASP A 74 -31.80 11.20 -18.68
C ASP A 74 -33.23 11.02 -19.20
N VAL A 75 -33.57 9.80 -19.66
CA VAL A 75 -34.92 9.45 -20.16
C VAL A 75 -36.00 9.66 -19.08
N ILE A 76 -35.71 9.27 -17.83
CA ILE A 76 -36.64 9.51 -16.72
C ILE A 76 -36.85 11.01 -16.50
N SER A 77 -35.78 11.80 -16.56
CA SER A 77 -35.87 13.24 -16.32
C SER A 77 -36.67 13.96 -17.40
N GLU A 78 -36.43 13.65 -18.68
CA GLU A 78 -37.19 14.20 -19.81
C GLU A 78 -38.69 13.91 -19.67
N ASN A 79 -39.05 12.68 -19.30
CA ASN A 79 -40.45 12.26 -19.17
C ASN A 79 -41.16 12.84 -17.94
N ASN A 80 -40.44 13.50 -17.03
CA ASN A 80 -40.97 14.12 -15.81
C ASN A 80 -40.73 15.65 -15.76
N CYS A 81 -40.42 16.28 -16.89
CA CYS A 81 -40.12 17.72 -16.98
C CYS A 81 -38.96 18.15 -16.06
N CYS A 82 -38.01 17.26 -15.81
CA CYS A 82 -36.84 17.46 -14.97
C CYS A 82 -35.56 17.46 -15.81
N VAL A 83 -34.46 17.92 -15.22
CA VAL A 83 -33.12 17.84 -15.82
C VAL A 83 -32.22 16.99 -14.92
N PHE A 84 -31.58 15.98 -15.49
CA PHE A 84 -30.60 15.18 -14.79
C PHE A 84 -29.26 15.91 -14.69
N TYR A 85 -28.74 16.07 -13.47
CA TYR A 85 -27.42 16.63 -13.22
C TYR A 85 -26.46 15.57 -12.69
N MET A 86 -25.27 15.51 -13.29
CA MET A 86 -24.21 14.60 -12.89
C MET A 86 -22.97 15.37 -12.44
N ILE A 87 -22.46 15.03 -11.26
CA ILE A 87 -21.12 15.42 -10.83
C ILE A 87 -20.19 14.26 -11.18
N THR A 88 -19.25 14.47 -12.11
CA THR A 88 -18.11 13.57 -12.31
C THR A 88 -17.11 13.79 -11.17
N PRO A 89 -16.69 12.74 -10.44
CA PRO A 89 -15.60 12.87 -9.48
C PRO A 89 -14.31 13.35 -10.20
N PRO A 90 -13.47 14.17 -9.55
CA PRO A 90 -12.16 14.55 -10.09
C PRO A 90 -11.23 13.34 -10.27
#